data_AF-L7E5J5-F1
#
_entry.id   AF-L7E5J5-F1
#
_cell.length_a   1.000
_cell.length_b   1.000
_cell.length_c   1.000
_cell.angle_alpha   90.00
_cell.angle_beta   90.00
_cell.angle_gamma   90.00
#
_symmetry.space_group_name_H-M   'P 1'
#
loop_
_entity.id
_entity.type
_entity.pdbx_description
1 polymer ?
#
loop_
_entity_poly.entity_id
_entity_poly.type
_entity_poly.pdbx_seq_one_letter_code
_entity_poly.pdbx_strand_id
1 'polypeptide(L)' 'MNPEKFLDTSYAIALSSSTDDYHLYCQRNDKNWGIVDCISFIVMEERRITEALTTDIHFQQAGFRALLRD' A
#
# COMPACT_ATOMS: atom_id res chain seq x y z
N MET A 1 7.76 9.18 19.86
CA MET A 1 6.68 8.70 18.97
C MET A 1 7.32 7.62 18.11
N ASN A 2 6.96 6.35 18.29
CA ASN A 2 7.55 5.28 17.48
C ASN A 2 6.97 5.36 16.07
N PRO A 3 7.77 5.34 15.00
CA PRO A 3 7.24 5.28 13.65
C PRO A 3 6.53 3.92 13.47
N GLU A 4 5.24 3.96 13.18
CA GLU A 4 4.48 2.78 12.78
C GLU A 4 5.09 2.24 11.47
N LYS A 5 5.52 0.97 11.48
CA LYS A 5 6.09 0.31 10.30
C LYS A 5 5.04 -0.63 9.71
N PHE A 6 4.72 -0.46 8.43
CA PHE A 6 3.73 -1.28 7.75
C PHE A 6 4.34 -2.62 7.32
N LEU A 7 3.77 -3.73 7.82
CA LEU A 7 3.94 -5.05 7.21
C LEU A 7 2.76 -5.28 6.26
N ASP A 8 3.03 -5.91 5.12
CA ASP A 8 2.11 -6.14 4.00
C ASP A 8 0.94 -7.12 4.30
N THR A 9 0.41 -7.10 5.52
CA THR A 9 -0.80 -7.81 5.95
C THR A 9 -2.05 -6.96 5.69
N SER A 10 -2.12 -6.26 4.57
CA SER A 10 -3.27 -5.40 4.20
C SER A 10 -4.55 -6.19 3.93
N TYR A 11 -4.48 -7.53 3.83
CA TYR A 11 -5.65 -8.40 3.66
C TYR A 11 -6.73 -8.17 4.73
N ALA A 12 -6.34 -7.93 5.99
CA ALA A 12 -7.30 -7.68 7.06
C ALA A 12 -7.98 -6.30 6.95
N ILE A 13 -7.28 -5.29 6.44
CA ILE A 13 -7.83 -3.94 6.27
C ILE A 13 -8.71 -3.89 5.02
N ALA A 14 -8.29 -4.55 3.94
CA ALA A 14 -9.08 -4.78 2.72
C ALA A 14 -10.45 -5.37 3.03
N LEU A 15 -10.48 -6.45 3.82
CA LEU A 15 -11.73 -7.13 4.22
C LEU A 15 -12.58 -6.31 5.18
N SER A 16 -12.00 -5.33 5.88
CA SER A 16 -12.71 -4.47 6.83
C SER A 16 -13.29 -3.20 6.20
N SER A 17 -12.90 -2.88 4.96
CA SER A 17 -13.28 -1.64 4.30
C SER A 17 -14.63 -1.75 3.59
N SER A 18 -15.48 -0.75 3.78
CA SER A 18 -16.89 -0.75 3.35
C SER A 18 -17.15 -0.06 2.01
N THR A 19 -16.14 0.50 1.33
CA THR A 19 -16.29 1.28 0.09
C THR A 19 -15.47 0.70 -1.09
N ASP A 20 -15.93 0.98 -2.30
CA ASP A 20 -15.41 0.44 -3.58
C ASP A 20 -14.27 1.29 -4.20
N ASP A 21 -13.79 2.31 -3.48
CA ASP A 21 -12.75 3.26 -3.96
C ASP A 21 -11.41 2.55 -4.25
N TYR A 22 -11.19 1.38 -3.64
CA TYR A 22 -9.99 0.55 -3.83
C TYR A 22 -9.93 -0.06 -5.23
N HIS A 23 -11.07 -0.37 -5.86
CA HIS A 23 -11.10 -0.85 -7.25
C HIS A 23 -10.75 0.26 -8.25
N LEU A 24 -11.11 1.52 -7.97
CA LEU A 24 -10.74 2.66 -8.81
C LEU A 24 -9.24 2.96 -8.76
N TYR A 25 -8.59 2.77 -7.60
CA TYR A 25 -7.15 3.01 -7.46
C TYR A 25 -6.30 2.07 -8.34
N CYS A 26 -6.80 0.86 -8.58
CA CYS A 26 -6.16 -0.10 -9.50
C CYS A 26 -6.41 0.20 -10.99
N GLN A 27 -7.19 1.23 -11.35
CA GLN A 27 -7.43 1.61 -12.77
C GLN A 27 -6.28 2.41 -13.41
N ARG A 28 -5.07 2.35 -12.85
CA ARG A 28 -3.88 2.90 -13.50
C ARG A 28 -3.44 1.96 -14.63
N ASN A 29 -3.96 2.20 -15.84
CA ASN A 29 -3.63 1.41 -17.04
C ASN A 29 -2.13 1.35 -17.37
N ASP A 30 -1.30 2.24 -16.81
CA ASP A 30 0.14 2.26 -16.97
C ASP A 30 0.90 1.39 -15.96
N LYS A 31 0.22 0.81 -14.96
CA LYS A 31 0.82 0.01 -13.88
C LYS A 31 0.07 -1.31 -13.68
N ASN A 32 0.81 -2.40 -13.61
CA ASN A 32 0.26 -3.74 -13.36
C ASN A 32 0.30 -4.08 -11.86
N TRP A 33 -0.24 -3.18 -11.02
CA TRP A 33 -0.30 -3.37 -9.56
C TRP A 33 -1.43 -4.32 -9.18
N GLY A 34 -1.19 -5.18 -8.19
CA GLY A 34 -2.22 -6.05 -7.65
C GLY A 34 -3.20 -5.28 -6.78
N ILE A 35 -4.39 -5.85 -6.56
CA ILE A 35 -5.39 -5.24 -5.65
C ILE A 35 -4.84 -5.04 -4.23
N VAL A 36 -3.98 -5.94 -3.77
CA VAL A 36 -3.29 -5.87 -2.47
C VAL A 36 -2.39 -4.63 -2.41
N ASP A 37 -1.64 -4.33 -3.48
CA ASP A 37 -0.79 -3.14 -3.56
C ASP A 37 -1.63 -1.86 -3.43
N CYS A 38 -2.71 -1.76 -4.20
CA CYS A 38 -3.61 -0.60 -4.18
C CYS A 38 -4.18 -0.34 -2.78
N ILE A 39 -4.62 -1.40 -2.09
CA ILE A 39 -5.15 -1.29 -0.73
C ILE A 39 -4.05 -0.87 0.26
N SER A 40 -2.87 -1.48 0.16
CA SER A 40 -1.71 -1.10 0.98
C SER A 40 -1.41 0.39 0.83
N PHE A 41 -1.44 0.94 -0.38
CA PHE A 41 -1.18 2.36 -0.62
C PHE A 41 -2.22 3.29 0.02
N ILE A 42 -3.50 3.00 -0.13
CA ILE A 42 -4.59 3.80 0.47
C ILE A 42 -4.44 3.82 2.00
N VAL A 43 -4.21 2.66 2.62
CA VAL A 43 -4.03 2.57 4.07
C VAL A 43 -2.81 3.38 4.52
N MET A 44 -1.71 3.29 3.78
CA MET A 44 -0.50 4.06 4.09
C MET A 44 -0.73 5.56 3.95
N GLU A 45 -1.48 6.02 2.95
CA GLU A 45 -1.87 7.42 2.80
C GLU A 45 -2.76 7.91 3.96
N GLU A 46 -3.85 7.19 4.26
CA GLU A 46 -4.80 7.54 5.33
C GLU A 46 -4.13 7.61 6.70
N ARG A 47 -3.21 6.68 6.97
CA ARG A 47 -2.47 6.57 8.23
C ARG A 47 -1.19 7.40 8.25
N ARG A 48 -0.85 8.07 7.14
CA ARG A 48 0.40 8.84 6.96
C ARG A 48 1.65 8.01 7.22
N ILE A 49 1.63 6.73 6.84
CA ILE A 49 2.78 5.84 6.88
C ILE A 49 3.56 6.01 5.57
N THR A 50 4.86 6.26 5.66
CA THR A 50 5.72 6.50 4.49
C THR A 50 6.68 5.36 4.21
N GLU A 51 6.87 4.44 5.17
CA GLU A 51 7.83 3.34 5.08
C GLU A 51 7.11 1.98 5.17
N ALA A 52 7.36 1.12 4.20
CA ALA A 52 6.87 -0.25 4.15
C ALA A 52 8.03 -1.24 4.32
N LEU A 53 7.83 -2.23 5.19
CA LEU A 53 8.76 -3.34 5.34
C LEU A 53 8.49 -4.39 4.25
N THR A 54 8.93 -4.10 3.03
CA THR A 54 8.66 -4.92 1.84
C THR A 54 9.86 -4.95 0.90
N THR A 55 9.95 -6.02 0.10
CA THR A 55 10.87 -6.14 -1.03
C THR A 55 10.19 -5.81 -2.36
N ASP A 56 8.93 -5.37 -2.38
CA ASP A 56 8.17 -5.07 -3.60
C ASP A 56 8.49 -3.66 -4.17
N ILE A 57 8.67 -3.57 -5.49
CA ILE A 57 8.99 -2.32 -6.19
C ILE A 57 7.76 -1.41 -6.30
N HIS A 58 6.55 -1.98 -6.27
CA HIS A 58 5.32 -1.22 -6.44
C HIS A 58 5.18 -0.12 -5.38
N PHE A 59 5.67 -0.36 -4.16
CA PHE A 59 5.71 0.65 -3.09
C PHE A 59 6.61 1.82 -3.43
N GLN A 60 7.80 1.59 -4.00
CA GLN A 60 8.68 2.66 -4.49
C GLN A 60 8.05 3.41 -5.67
N GLN A 61 7.37 2.71 -6.58
CA GLN A 61 6.66 3.34 -7.70
C GLN A 61 5.47 4.20 -7.26
N ALA A 62 4.83 3.83 -6.15
CA ALA A 62 3.75 4.59 -5.53
C ALA A 62 4.26 5.75 -4.64
N GLY A 63 5.57 5.89 -4.45
CA GLY A 63 6.18 6.98 -3.69
C GLY A 63 6.50 6.67 -2.22
N PHE A 64 6.36 5.41 -1.80
CA PHE A 64 6.73 4.95 -0.45
C PHE A 64 8.17 4.42 -0.40
N ARG A 65 8.74 4.36 0.80
CA ARG A 65 10.06 3.76 1.02
C ARG A 65 9.94 2.27 1.32
N ALA A 66 10.55 1.42 0.50
CA ALA A 66 10.59 -0.03 0.72
C ALA A 66 11.87 -0.43 1.49
N LEU A 67 11.75 -0.65 2.79
CA LEU A 67 12.88 -0.80 3.72
C LEU A 67 13.75 -2.05 3.48
N LEU A 68 13.23 -3.08 2.81
CA LEU A 68 13.98 -4.31 2.51
C LEU A 68 14.58 -4.32 1.10
N ARG A 69 14.46 -3.20 0.38
CA ARG A 69 14.93 -3.02 -0.99
C ARG A 69 16.04 -1.98 -1.13
N ASP A 70 16.32 -1.24 -0.05
CA ASP A 70 17.41 -0.27 0.09
C ASP A 70 18.77 -0.96 0.29
#